data_AF-A0A250VR63-F1
#
_entry.id   AF-A0A250VR63-F1
#
_cell.length_a   1.000
_cell.length_b   1.000
_cell.length_c   1.000
_cell.angle_alpha   90.00
_cell.angle_beta   90.00
_cell.angle_gamma   90.00
#
_symmetry.space_group_name_H-M   'P 1'
#
loop_
_entity.id
_entity.type
_entity.pdbx_description
1 polymer ?
#
loop_
_entity_poly.entity_id
_entity_poly.type
_entity_poly.pdbx_seq_one_letter_code
_entity_poly.pdbx_strand_id
1 'polypeptide(L)' 'MLACTFGCDAVYEHGYVTVAPGGAVQVSPLAAHLPEVDAYIQQKLAGRTLPWWTPAREPYYQ' A
#
# COMPACT_ATOMS: atom_id res chain seq x y z
N MET A 1 5.53 -11.39 2.53
CA MET A 1 6.18 -10.19 1.96
C MET A 1 7.47 -9.97 2.74
N LEU A 2 8.65 -10.24 2.16
CA LEU A 2 9.89 -10.41 2.93
C LEU A 2 10.43 -9.08 3.50
N ALA A 3 10.18 -8.88 4.79
CA ALA A 3 10.96 -8.10 5.76
C ALA A 3 11.47 -6.72 5.30
N CYS A 4 10.57 -5.73 5.29
CA CYS A 4 10.98 -4.36 5.61
C CYS A 4 10.57 -4.12 7.07
N THR A 5 11.42 -3.48 7.87
CA THR A 5 11.13 -3.14 9.28
C THR A 5 9.89 -2.25 9.42
N PHE A 6 9.49 -1.59 8.33
CA PHE A 6 8.17 -0.99 8.06
C PHE A 6 7.57 -1.60 6.78
N GLY A 7 7.35 -2.91 6.78
CA GLY A 7 6.99 -3.66 5.58
C GLY A 7 5.83 -3.04 4.79
N CYS A 8 5.85 -3.16 3.46
CA CYS A 8 4.67 -2.89 2.64
C CYS A 8 3.42 -3.63 3.17
N ASP A 9 3.66 -4.79 3.79
CA ASP A 9 2.71 -5.60 4.54
C ASP A 9 2.13 -4.84 5.73
N ALA A 10 2.97 -4.31 6.62
CA ALA A 10 2.53 -3.59 7.82
C ALA A 10 1.72 -2.33 7.45
N VAL A 11 2.16 -1.55 6.46
CA VAL A 11 1.39 -0.36 6.05
C VAL A 11 0.06 -0.70 5.37
N TYR A 12 -0.05 -1.88 4.76
CA TYR A 12 -1.31 -2.40 4.21
C TYR A 12 -2.22 -2.91 5.32
N GLU A 13 -1.71 -3.75 6.24
CA GLU A 13 -2.47 -4.32 7.36
C GLU A 13 -2.99 -3.24 8.34
N HIS A 14 -2.23 -2.16 8.51
CA HIS A 14 -2.68 -0.99 9.30
C HIS A 14 -3.65 -0.08 8.55
N GLY A 15 -3.95 -0.34 7.27
CA GLY A 15 -4.87 0.45 6.46
C GLY A 15 -4.33 1.81 6.03
N TYR A 16 -3.01 2.01 6.07
CA TYR A 16 -2.37 3.23 5.56
C TYR A 16 -2.32 3.25 4.03
N VAL A 17 -2.30 2.08 3.40
CA VAL A 17 -2.41 1.93 1.95
C VAL A 17 -3.44 0.87 1.58
N THR A 18 -4.04 1.01 0.42
CA THR A 18 -4.96 0.03 -0.19
C THR A 18 -4.58 -0.17 -1.65
N VAL A 19 -5.16 -1.19 -2.30
CA VAL A 19 -5.01 -1.42 -3.73
C VAL A 19 -6.32 -1.09 -4.43
N ALA A 20 -6.29 -0.07 -5.27
CA ALA A 20 -7.43 0.28 -6.11
C ALA A 20 -7.66 -0.77 -7.21
N PRO A 21 -8.86 -0.77 -7.81
CA PRO A 21 -9.08 -1.42 -9.10
C PRO A 21 -8.00 -1.01 -10.11
N GLY A 22 -7.46 -1.98 -10.84
CA GLY A 22 -6.30 -1.77 -11.72
C GLY A 22 -4.93 -1.88 -11.04
N GLY A 23 -4.88 -2.19 -9.74
CA GLY A 23 -3.65 -2.49 -9.01
C GLY A 23 -2.89 -1.27 -8.52
N ALA A 24 -3.44 -0.07 -8.64
CA ALA A 24 -2.78 1.15 -8.18
C ALA A 24 -2.79 1.23 -6.65
N VAL A 25 -1.65 1.56 -6.05
CA VAL A 25 -1.58 1.79 -4.60
C VAL A 25 -2.24 3.14 -4.28
N GLN A 26 -3.22 3.12 -3.38
CA GLN A 26 -3.86 4.30 -2.82
C GLN A 26 -3.40 4.52 -1.39
N VAL A 27 -3.22 5.79 -1.01
CA VAL A 27 -2.80 6.18 0.34
C VAL A 27 -4.01 6.66 1.11
N SER A 28 -4.20 6.10 2.30
CA SER A 28 -5.26 6.49 3.23
C SER A 28 -4.90 7.82 3.92
N PRO A 29 -5.88 8.70 4.19
CA PRO A 29 -5.67 9.89 5.01
C PRO A 29 -5.11 9.59 6.41
N LEU A 30 -5.30 8.36 6.92
CA LEU A 30 -4.73 7.91 8.19
C LEU A 30 -3.19 8.05 8.24
N ALA A 31 -2.51 7.88 7.11
CA ALA A 31 -1.06 8.01 7.03
C ALA A 31 -0.59 9.46 7.26
N ALA A 32 -1.42 10.46 6.94
CA ALA A 32 -1.06 11.87 7.06
C ALA A 32 -0.80 12.32 8.50
N HIS A 33 -1.32 11.57 9.49
CA HIS A 33 -1.09 11.84 10.91
C HIS A 33 0.22 11.24 11.44
N LEU A 34 0.95 10.47 10.62
CA LEU A 34 2.18 9.78 10.99
C LEU A 34 3.29 10.13 9.98
N PRO A 35 4.07 11.19 10.21
CA PRO A 35 5.03 11.71 9.24
C PRO A 35 6.05 10.67 8.73
N GLU A 36 6.49 9.75 9.59
CA GLU A 36 7.43 8.68 9.21
C GLU A 36 6.80 7.66 8.27
N VAL A 37 5.52 7.33 8.49
CA VAL A 37 4.75 6.40 7.65
C VAL A 37 4.42 7.04 6.31
N ASP A 38 3.96 8.29 6.31
CA ASP A 38 3.71 9.03 5.07
C ASP A 38 5.00 9.15 4.24
N ALA A 39 6.12 9.57 4.84
CA ALA A 39 7.40 9.64 4.16
C ALA A 39 7.82 8.29 3.54
N TYR A 40 7.63 7.18 4.26
CA TYR A 40 7.90 5.85 3.74
C TYR A 40 7.01 5.51 2.53
N ILE A 41 5.70 5.75 2.63
CA ILE A 41 4.74 5.49 1.57
C ILE A 41 5.08 6.32 0.32
N GLN A 42 5.34 7.62 0.48
CA GLN A 42 5.71 8.51 -0.63
C GLN A 42 7.01 8.06 -1.31
N GLN A 43 8.01 7.63 -0.55
CA GLN A 43 9.30 7.20 -1.10
C GLN A 43 9.27 5.82 -1.77
N LYS A 44 8.41 4.90 -1.30
CA LYS A 44 8.50 3.47 -1.66
C LYS A 44 7.31 2.92 -2.41
N LEU A 45 6.14 3.53 -2.26
CA LEU A 45 4.86 2.97 -2.69
C LEU A 45 4.02 3.91 -3.56
N ALA A 46 4.10 5.22 -3.34
CA ALA A 46 3.33 6.19 -4.11
C ALA A 46 3.61 6.07 -5.61
N GLY A 47 2.54 6.07 -6.41
CA GLY A 47 2.60 5.95 -7.86
C GLY A 47 2.96 4.56 -8.38
N ARG A 48 3.13 3.55 -7.52
CA ARG A 48 3.37 2.17 -7.95
C ARG A 48 2.06 1.44 -8.21
N THR A 49 2.12 0.56 -9.20
CA THR A 49 1.09 -0.43 -9.49
C THR A 49 1.60 -1.79 -9.07
N LEU A 50 0.75 -2.61 -8.46
CA LEU A 50 1.09 -3.97 -8.08
C LEU A 50 1.11 -4.88 -9.32
N PRO A 51 2.28 -5.39 -9.74
CA PRO A 51 2.37 -6.24 -10.93
C PRO A 51 1.68 -7.60 -10.75
N TRP A 52 1.41 -7.98 -9.49
CA TRP A 52 0.68 -9.21 -9.18
C TRP A 52 -0.85 -9.05 -9.28
N TRP A 53 -1.32 -7.80 -9.34
CA TRP A 53 -2.74 -7.51 -9.50
C TRP A 53 -3.24 -8.02 -10.85
N THR A 54 -4.40 -8.67 -10.83
CA THR A 54 -5.14 -9.11 -12.02
C THR A 54 -6.63 -9.02 -11.69
N PRO A 55 -7.53 -8.96 -12.67
CA PRO A 55 -8.98 -8.96 -12.41
C PRO A 55 -9.44 -10.15 -11.57
N ALA A 56 -8.83 -11.32 -11.77
CA ALA A 56 -9.12 -12.53 -10.98
C ALA A 56 -8.65 -12.42 -9.52
N ARG A 57 -7.69 -11.55 -9.21
CA ARG A 57 -7.13 -11.35 -7.87
C ARG A 57 -7.66 -10.10 -7.16
N GLU A 58 -8.30 -9.19 -7.87
CA GLU A 58 -8.92 -7.99 -7.31
C GLU A 58 -9.77 -8.28 -6.06
N PRO A 59 -10.59 -9.35 -5.99
CA PRO A 59 -11.40 -9.65 -4.81
C PRO A 59 -10.61 -9.97 -3.53
N TYR A 60 -9.30 -10.24 -3.63
CA TYR A 60 -8.44 -10.54 -2.48
C TYR A 60 -7.71 -9.30 -1.92
N TYR A 61 -7.84 -8.14 -2.56
CA TYR A 61 -7.21 -6.89 -2.12
C TYR A 61 -8.19 -5.99 -1.33
N GLN A 62 -9.16 -6.61 -0.64
CA GLN A 62 -10.14 -5.92 0.21
C GLN A 62 -9.54 -5.46 1.54
#